data_AF-A0A646HKJ1-F1
#
_entry.id   AF-A0A646HKJ1-F1
#
_cell.length_a   1.000
_cell.length_b   1.000
_cell.length_c   1.000
_cell.angle_alpha   90.00
_cell.angle_beta   90.00
_cell.angle_gamma   90.00
#
_symmetry.space_group_name_H-M   'P 1'
#
loop_
_entity.id
_entity.type
_entity.pdbx_description
1 polymer ?
#
loop_
_entity_poly.entity_id
_entity_poly.type
_entity_poly.pdbx_seq_one_letter_code
_entity_poly.pdbx_strand_id
1 'polypeptide(L)'
;MIQILTLIRFAFPFLLLTAFFCLYRKEYGFMKRFMWKMAMFQSARNLYAYLVVLMLIFINWCCHVTAPNLSVVVSTLLTLVLLNRKIAESTFHLLHERKRLWFVTLLLSMVCYALPYMNSMSLFLFTVSVAAVFYPSERVLQLKSHPEAINNPKDLLALIIRNYY
;
A
#
# COMPACT_ATOMS: atom_id res chain seq x y z
N MET A 1 -19.22 14.58 16.69
CA MET A 1 -18.79 13.27 16.13
C MET A 1 -18.44 13.36 14.65
N ILE A 2 -19.35 13.84 13.78
CA ILE A 2 -19.14 13.90 12.31
C ILE A 2 -17.96 14.81 11.91
N GLN A 3 -17.75 15.93 12.60
CA GLN A 3 -16.62 16.83 12.35
C GLN A 3 -15.25 16.18 12.62
N ILE A 4 -15.15 15.35 13.67
CA ILE A 4 -13.91 14.62 14.01
C ILE A 4 -13.59 13.58 12.93
N LEU A 5 -14.60 12.85 12.44
CA LEU A 5 -14.45 11.89 11.34
C LEU A 5 -14.02 12.57 10.04
N THR A 6 -14.54 13.77 9.78
CA THR A 6 -14.16 14.58 8.60
C THR A 6 -12.71 15.06 8.71
N LEU A 7 -12.27 15.48 9.90
CA LEU A 7 -10.88 15.84 10.17
C LEU A 7 -9.94 14.64 10.00
N ILE A 8 -10.32 13.47 10.51
CA ILE A 8 -9.55 12.22 10.33
C ILE A 8 -9.43 11.88 8.84
N ARG A 9 -10.52 11.98 8.08
CA ARG A 9 -10.53 11.73 6.63
C ARG A 9 -9.59 12.68 5.87
N PHE A 10 -9.56 13.94 6.27
CA PHE A 10 -8.65 14.93 5.68
C PHE A 10 -7.21 14.67 6.08
N ALA A 11 -6.92 14.37 7.34
CA ALA A 11 -5.57 14.15 7.87
C ALA A 11 -4.95 12.84 7.36
N PHE A 12 -5.74 11.80 7.13
CA PHE A 12 -5.27 10.48 6.71
C PHE A 12 -4.35 10.47 5.47
N PRO A 13 -4.70 11.09 4.32
CA PRO A 13 -3.81 11.16 3.16
C PRO A 13 -2.53 11.93 3.46
N PHE A 14 -2.55 13.00 4.28
CA PHE A 14 -1.33 13.70 4.70
C PHE A 14 -0.46 12.83 5.60
N LEU A 15 -1.05 12.03 6.47
CA LEU A 15 -0.34 11.10 7.34
C LEU A 15 0.32 9.98 6.51
N LEU A 16 -0.40 9.42 5.53
CA LEU A 16 0.15 8.49 4.54
C LEU A 16 1.27 9.11 3.69
N LEU A 17 1.10 10.35 3.25
CA LEU A 17 2.11 11.08 2.46
C LEU A 17 3.34 11.39 3.31
N THR A 18 3.15 11.78 4.57
CA THR A 18 4.24 12.01 5.53
C THR A 18 4.96 10.70 5.82
N ALA A 19 4.23 9.62 6.05
CA ALA A 19 4.81 8.29 6.16
C ALA A 19 5.57 7.92 4.88
N PHE A 20 5.01 8.19 3.71
CA PHE A 20 5.70 8.01 2.44
C PHE A 20 7.01 8.81 2.41
N PHE A 21 7.02 10.13 2.58
CA PHE A 21 8.26 10.91 2.52
C PHE A 21 9.27 10.61 3.64
N CYS A 22 8.81 10.31 4.86
CA CYS A 22 9.68 10.00 5.99
C CYS A 22 10.31 8.61 5.84
N LEU A 23 9.55 7.63 5.36
CA LEU A 23 10.03 6.26 5.19
C LEU A 23 10.71 6.11 3.82
N TYR A 24 10.09 6.51 2.73
CA TYR A 24 10.57 6.30 1.35
C TYR A 24 12.05 6.68 1.19
N ARG A 25 12.85 5.68 0.80
CA ARG A 25 14.28 5.78 0.49
C ARG A 25 15.20 6.18 1.65
N LYS A 26 14.72 6.33 2.88
CA LYS A 26 15.60 6.59 4.03
C LYS A 26 16.18 5.31 4.62
N GLU A 27 17.49 5.34 4.89
CA GLU A 27 18.25 4.23 5.46
C GLU A 27 18.07 4.05 6.98
N TYR A 28 16.85 4.21 7.50
CA TYR A 28 16.59 3.93 8.91
C TYR A 28 16.77 2.42 9.18
N GLY A 29 17.40 2.08 10.31
CA GLY A 29 17.58 0.68 10.73
C GLY A 29 16.26 -0.09 10.85
N PHE A 30 15.17 0.60 11.19
CA PHE A 30 13.81 0.05 11.20
C PHE A 30 13.33 -0.35 9.80
N MET A 31 13.56 0.49 8.79
CA MET A 31 13.20 0.20 7.40
C MET A 31 13.97 -1.01 6.88
N LYS A 32 15.29 -1.07 7.11
CA LYS A 32 16.11 -2.21 6.68
C LYS A 32 15.58 -3.53 7.26
N ARG A 33 15.18 -3.53 8.55
CA ARG A 33 14.53 -4.69 9.19
C ARG A 33 13.14 -4.99 8.62
N PHE A 34 12.35 -3.97 8.32
CA PHE A 34 11.01 -4.11 7.73
C PHE A 34 11.09 -4.72 6.33
N MET A 35 11.91 -4.16 5.44
CA MET A 35 12.17 -4.65 4.08
C MET A 35 12.70 -6.10 4.10
N TRP A 36 13.65 -6.39 5.00
CA TRP A 36 14.17 -7.74 5.18
C TRP A 36 13.07 -8.73 5.59
N LYS A 37 12.26 -8.39 6.61
CA LYS A 37 11.16 -9.26 7.05
C LYS A 37 10.13 -9.46 5.95
N MET A 38 9.81 -8.42 5.18
CA MET A 38 8.85 -8.46 4.09
C MET A 38 9.35 -9.32 2.91
N ALA A 39 10.65 -9.27 2.60
CA ALA A 39 11.26 -10.12 1.56
C ALA A 39 11.40 -11.58 2.02
N MET A 40 11.78 -11.83 3.29
CA MET A 40 12.13 -13.17 3.75
C MET A 40 10.90 -14.00 4.17
N PHE A 41 9.91 -13.39 4.83
CA PHE A 41 8.77 -14.09 5.42
C PHE A 41 7.46 -13.82 4.64
N GLN A 42 6.86 -14.89 4.11
CA GLN A 42 5.51 -14.83 3.51
C GLN A 42 4.47 -14.32 4.51
N SER A 43 4.59 -14.72 5.79
CA SER A 43 3.69 -14.31 6.86
C SER A 43 3.70 -12.79 7.08
N ALA A 44 4.86 -12.14 6.91
CA ALA A 44 4.98 -10.68 7.05
C ALA A 44 4.30 -9.95 5.87
N ARG A 45 4.39 -10.49 4.64
CA ARG A 45 3.68 -9.95 3.48
C ARG A 45 2.18 -10.06 3.64
N ASN A 46 1.71 -11.21 4.14
CA ASN A 46 0.29 -11.43 4.43
C ASN A 46 -0.18 -10.45 5.51
N LEU A 47 0.59 -10.27 6.60
CA LEU A 47 0.25 -9.34 7.67
C LEU A 47 0.19 -7.89 7.16
N TYR A 48 1.11 -7.49 6.29
CA TYR A 48 1.06 -6.19 5.63
C TYR A 48 -0.19 -6.01 4.77
N ALA A 49 -0.53 -6.99 3.93
CA ALA A 49 -1.75 -6.95 3.11
C ALA A 49 -3.01 -6.84 3.99
N TYR A 50 -3.09 -7.60 5.09
CA TYR A 50 -4.19 -7.51 6.04
C TYR A 50 -4.25 -6.13 6.73
N LEU A 51 -3.11 -5.55 7.12
CA LEU A 51 -3.09 -4.20 7.69
C LEU A 51 -3.58 -3.13 6.70
N VAL A 52 -3.20 -3.24 5.43
CA VAL A 52 -3.66 -2.32 4.37
C VAL A 52 -5.17 -2.47 4.15
N VAL A 53 -5.67 -3.71 4.08
CA VAL A 53 -7.12 -3.97 3.94
C VAL A 53 -7.88 -3.49 5.17
N LEU A 54 -7.35 -3.69 6.38
CA LEU A 54 -7.96 -3.22 7.62
C LEU A 54 -8.02 -1.68 7.69
N MET A 55 -6.95 -1.01 7.26
CA MET A 55 -6.94 0.46 7.06
C MET A 55 -8.02 0.89 6.06
N LEU A 56 -8.15 0.20 4.92
CA LEU A 56 -9.18 0.51 3.92
C LEU A 56 -10.60 0.31 4.45
N ILE A 57 -10.84 -0.77 5.21
CA ILE A 57 -12.14 -1.02 5.88
C ILE A 57 -12.47 0.13 6.84
N PHE A 58 -11.50 0.56 7.65
CA PHE A 58 -11.68 1.67 8.57
C PHE A 58 -12.01 2.98 7.84
N ILE A 59 -11.31 3.30 6.75
CA ILE A 59 -11.58 4.49 5.93
C ILE A 59 -12.97 4.41 5.29
N ASN A 60 -13.36 3.25 4.77
CA ASN A 60 -14.68 3.05 4.18
C ASN A 60 -15.79 3.21 5.24
N TRP A 61 -15.59 2.71 6.45
CA TRP A 61 -16.49 2.95 7.57
C TRP A 61 -16.62 4.44 7.91
N CYS A 62 -15.49 5.15 8.03
CA CYS A 62 -15.50 6.61 8.26
C CYS A 62 -16.24 7.37 7.13
N CYS A 63 -16.10 6.93 5.88
CA CYS A 63 -16.81 7.52 4.76
C CYS A 63 -18.31 7.23 4.79
N HIS A 64 -18.72 6.00 5.15
CA HIS A 64 -20.12 5.61 5.25
C HIS A 64 -20.87 6.43 6.31
N VAL A 65 -20.26 6.62 7.48
CA VAL A 65 -20.86 7.39 8.59
C VAL A 65 -20.97 8.89 8.28
N THR A 66 -20.06 9.43 7.46
CA THR A 66 -20.03 10.88 7.17
C THR A 66 -21.00 11.27 6.06
N ALA A 67 -21.04 10.50 4.96
CA ALA A 67 -21.94 10.76 3.84
C ALA A 67 -22.14 9.46 3.03
N PRO A 68 -23.27 8.76 3.21
CA PRO A 68 -23.54 7.53 2.46
C PRO A 68 -23.74 7.87 0.98
N ASN A 69 -22.81 7.42 0.15
CA ASN A 69 -22.81 7.63 -1.30
C ASN A 69 -22.54 6.32 -2.03
N LEU A 70 -22.98 6.22 -3.29
CA LEU A 70 -22.75 5.04 -4.14
C LEU A 70 -21.24 4.73 -4.30
N SER A 71 -20.40 5.77 -4.28
CA SER A 71 -18.93 5.67 -4.28
C SER A 71 -18.36 4.85 -3.10
N VAL A 72 -18.99 4.95 -1.92
CA VAL A 72 -18.61 4.17 -0.73
C VAL A 72 -18.89 2.69 -0.95
N VAL A 73 -20.02 2.36 -1.57
CA VAL A 73 -20.39 0.97 -1.89
C VAL A 73 -19.36 0.36 -2.84
N VAL A 74 -18.98 1.10 -3.89
CA VAL A 74 -17.96 0.64 -4.86
C VAL A 74 -16.60 0.45 -4.19
N SER A 75 -16.13 1.40 -3.37
CA SER A 75 -14.88 1.29 -2.60
C SER A 75 -14.88 0.12 -1.63
N THR A 76 -16.01 -0.14 -0.98
CA THR A 76 -16.16 -1.26 -0.04
C THR A 76 -16.15 -2.60 -0.77
N LEU A 77 -16.82 -2.69 -1.92
CA LEU A 77 -16.79 -3.87 -2.78
C LEU A 77 -15.37 -4.17 -3.29
N LEU A 78 -14.65 -3.14 -3.74
CA LEU A 78 -13.24 -3.23 -4.14
C LEU A 78 -12.34 -3.67 -2.99
N THR A 79 -12.56 -3.14 -1.78
CA THR A 79 -11.82 -3.52 -0.57
C THR A 79 -12.09 -4.99 -0.20
N LEU A 80 -13.32 -5.45 -0.38
CA LEU A 80 -13.70 -6.85 -0.17
C LEU A 80 -13.04 -7.78 -1.20
N VAL A 81 -12.93 -7.35 -2.45
CA VAL A 81 -12.17 -8.07 -3.48
C VAL A 81 -10.68 -8.16 -3.12
N LEU A 82 -10.10 -7.08 -2.58
CA LEU A 82 -8.73 -7.04 -2.05
C LEU A 82 -8.53 -7.86 -0.78
N LEU A 83 -9.60 -8.27 -0.09
CA LEU A 83 -9.51 -9.19 1.05
C LEU A 83 -9.03 -10.58 0.58
N ASN A 84 -9.23 -10.89 -0.69
CA ASN A 84 -8.80 -12.15 -1.27
C ASN A 84 -7.28 -12.12 -1.54
N ARG A 85 -6.53 -12.95 -0.80
CA ARG A 85 -5.05 -12.96 -0.79
C ARG A 85 -4.43 -12.98 -2.19
N LYS A 86 -4.94 -13.84 -3.09
CA LYS A 86 -4.44 -13.95 -4.47
C LYS A 86 -4.59 -12.65 -5.25
N ILE A 87 -5.70 -11.94 -5.05
CA ILE A 87 -6.01 -10.69 -5.76
C ILE A 87 -5.21 -9.54 -5.17
N ALA A 88 -5.03 -9.49 -3.84
CA ALA A 88 -4.19 -8.50 -3.18
C ALA A 88 -2.73 -8.58 -3.67
N GLU A 89 -2.14 -9.78 -3.63
CA GLU A 89 -0.77 -10.01 -4.10
C GLU A 89 -0.65 -9.68 -5.60
N SER A 90 -1.59 -10.13 -6.43
CA SER A 90 -1.59 -9.82 -7.86
C SER A 90 -1.74 -8.33 -8.15
N THR A 91 -2.59 -7.61 -7.40
CA THR A 91 -2.80 -6.17 -7.58
C THR A 91 -1.57 -5.38 -7.18
N PHE A 92 -0.95 -5.70 -6.04
CA PHE A 92 0.29 -5.05 -5.63
C PHE A 92 1.42 -5.34 -6.62
N HIS A 93 1.54 -6.57 -7.12
CA HIS A 93 2.52 -6.93 -8.15
C HIS A 93 2.29 -6.18 -9.46
N LEU A 94 1.07 -6.21 -10.00
CA LEU A 94 0.73 -5.52 -11.25
C LEU A 94 0.95 -4.01 -11.15
N LEU A 95 0.62 -3.42 -10.01
CA LEU A 95 0.75 -1.98 -9.80
C LEU A 95 2.21 -1.57 -9.64
N HIS A 96 3.00 -2.37 -8.91
CA HIS A 96 4.43 -2.11 -8.72
C HIS A 96 5.24 -2.36 -10.01
N GLU A 97 4.94 -3.42 -10.76
CA GLU A 97 5.69 -3.80 -11.96
C GLU A 97 5.40 -2.89 -13.15
N ARG A 98 4.14 -2.42 -13.29
CA ARG A 98 3.77 -1.44 -14.31
C ARG A 98 3.78 -0.04 -13.71
N LYS A 99 4.94 0.62 -13.68
CA LYS A 99 5.10 2.04 -13.30
C LYS A 99 4.06 2.98 -13.96
N ARG A 100 3.64 2.66 -15.19
CA ARG A 100 2.58 3.38 -15.90
C ARG A 100 1.20 3.22 -15.25
N LEU A 101 0.83 2.02 -14.79
CA LEU A 101 -0.43 1.81 -14.07
C LEU A 101 -0.42 2.51 -12.71
N TRP A 102 0.69 2.46 -11.98
CA TRP A 102 0.85 3.20 -10.73
C TRP A 102 0.67 4.71 -10.92
N PHE A 103 1.29 5.27 -11.96
CA PHE A 103 1.13 6.69 -12.27
C PHE A 103 -0.33 7.03 -12.65
N VAL A 104 -0.99 6.16 -13.41
CA VAL A 104 -2.41 6.32 -13.76
C VAL A 104 -3.31 6.23 -12.53
N THR A 105 -3.10 5.29 -11.60
CA THR A 105 -3.92 5.20 -10.37
C THR A 105 -3.71 6.40 -9.45
N LEU A 106 -2.50 6.95 -9.42
CA LEU A 106 -2.18 8.14 -8.63
C LEU A 106 -2.80 9.41 -9.24
N LEU A 107 -2.71 9.58 -10.56
CA LEU A 107 -3.41 10.66 -11.27
C LEU A 107 -4.93 10.55 -11.09
N LEU A 108 -5.50 9.35 -11.21
CA LEU A 108 -6.92 9.13 -11.03
C LEU A 108 -7.36 9.43 -9.59
N SER A 109 -6.55 9.08 -8.59
CA SER A 109 -6.78 9.45 -7.19
C SER A 109 -6.85 10.97 -7.02
N MET A 110 -5.91 11.71 -7.62
CA MET A 110 -5.86 13.17 -7.54
C MET A 110 -7.07 13.84 -8.20
N VAL A 111 -7.52 13.32 -9.36
CA VAL A 111 -8.76 13.77 -10.03
C VAL A 111 -9.99 13.48 -9.17
N CYS A 112 -10.07 12.28 -8.57
CA CYS A 112 -11.17 11.91 -7.69
C CYS A 112 -11.21 12.71 -6.37
N TYR A 113 -10.06 13.20 -5.89
CA TYR A 113 -9.99 14.06 -4.71
C TYR A 113 -10.60 15.45 -4.94
N ALA A 114 -10.49 15.98 -6.17
CA ALA A 114 -11.11 17.25 -6.54
C ALA A 114 -12.66 17.19 -6.51
N LEU A 115 -13.24 15.99 -6.53
CA LEU A 115 -14.67 15.76 -6.56
C LEU A 115 -15.17 15.33 -5.15
N PRO A 116 -15.95 16.18 -4.45
CA PRO A 116 -16.30 15.93 -3.05
C PRO A 116 -17.07 14.61 -2.82
N TYR A 117 -17.80 14.13 -3.83
CA TYR A 117 -18.59 12.89 -3.82
C TYR A 117 -17.78 11.61 -4.13
N MET A 118 -16.55 11.73 -4.66
CA MET A 118 -15.67 10.60 -5.02
C MET A 118 -14.47 10.43 -4.07
N ASN A 119 -14.48 11.14 -2.96
CA ASN A 119 -13.41 11.12 -1.98
C ASN A 119 -13.06 9.71 -1.46
N SER A 120 -14.05 8.83 -1.28
CA SER A 120 -13.81 7.43 -0.85
C SER A 120 -12.97 6.66 -1.86
N MET A 121 -13.28 6.79 -3.15
CA MET A 121 -12.49 6.17 -4.23
C MET A 121 -11.10 6.79 -4.34
N SER A 122 -10.96 8.11 -4.10
CA SER A 122 -9.64 8.75 -4.07
C SER A 122 -8.74 8.18 -2.97
N LEU A 123 -9.28 8.01 -1.76
CA LEU A 123 -8.57 7.51 -0.59
C LEU A 123 -8.20 6.04 -0.76
N PHE A 124 -9.11 5.25 -1.34
CA PHE A 124 -8.84 3.87 -1.71
C PHE A 124 -7.67 3.78 -2.69
N LEU A 125 -7.75 4.49 -3.83
CA LEU A 125 -6.71 4.47 -4.86
C LEU A 125 -5.37 4.99 -4.33
N PHE A 126 -5.40 6.02 -3.48
CA PHE A 126 -4.20 6.58 -2.86
C PHE A 126 -3.54 5.57 -1.92
N THR A 127 -4.32 4.95 -1.04
CA THR A 127 -3.83 3.96 -0.07
C THR A 127 -3.23 2.75 -0.79
N VAL A 128 -3.91 2.23 -1.82
CA VAL A 128 -3.40 1.11 -2.64
C VAL A 128 -2.12 1.51 -3.38
N SER A 129 -2.07 2.72 -3.94
CA SER A 129 -0.88 3.22 -4.66
C SER A 129 0.32 3.37 -3.73
N VAL A 130 0.13 3.91 -2.52
CA VAL A 130 1.21 4.02 -1.52
C VAL A 130 1.63 2.63 -1.03
N ALA A 131 0.67 1.75 -0.75
CA ALA A 131 0.96 0.39 -0.30
C ALA A 131 1.76 -0.42 -1.33
N ALA A 132 1.46 -0.25 -2.62
CA ALA A 132 2.20 -0.91 -3.70
C ALA A 132 3.67 -0.46 -3.80
N VAL A 133 4.02 0.77 -3.40
CA VAL A 133 5.42 1.22 -3.40
C VAL A 133 6.23 0.54 -2.30
N PHE A 134 5.61 0.26 -1.15
CA PHE A 134 6.28 -0.42 -0.05
C PHE A 134 6.31 -1.95 -0.21
N TYR A 135 5.46 -2.50 -1.08
CA TYR A 135 5.44 -3.92 -1.39
C TYR A 135 6.69 -4.35 -2.19
N PRO A 136 7.36 -5.46 -1.84
CA PRO A 136 8.59 -5.89 -2.50
C PRO A 136 8.32 -6.35 -3.94
N SER A 137 9.17 -5.94 -4.86
CA SER A 137 9.14 -6.36 -6.27
C SER A 137 9.33 -7.88 -6.44
N GLU A 138 8.77 -8.47 -7.51
CA GLU A 138 9.03 -9.88 -7.89
C GLU A 138 10.52 -10.18 -8.04
N ARG A 139 11.34 -9.19 -8.44
CA ARG A 139 12.78 -9.37 -8.58
C ARG A 139 13.47 -9.67 -7.24
N VAL A 140 13.05 -8.99 -6.18
CA VAL A 140 13.50 -9.26 -4.80
C VAL A 140 12.97 -10.62 -4.33
N LEU A 141 11.75 -10.94 -4.77
CA LEU A 141 11.09 -12.25 -4.76
C LEU A 141 12.02 -13.40 -5.18
N GLN A 142 12.44 -13.30 -6.43
CA GLN A 142 13.20 -14.32 -7.15
C GLN A 142 14.65 -14.39 -6.68
N LEU A 143 15.23 -13.29 -6.18
CA LEU A 143 16.58 -13.28 -5.62
C LEU A 143 16.75 -14.26 -4.44
N LYS A 144 15.66 -14.52 -3.70
CA LYS A 144 15.62 -15.53 -2.63
C LYS A 144 15.72 -16.97 -3.15
N SER A 145 15.27 -17.24 -4.37
CA SER A 145 15.31 -18.59 -4.96
C SER A 145 16.69 -19.01 -5.45
N HIS A 146 17.65 -18.08 -5.52
CA HIS A 146 19.03 -18.42 -5.85
C HIS A 146 19.80 -18.91 -4.60
N PRO A 147 20.26 -20.18 -4.58
CA PRO A 147 20.90 -20.79 -3.42
C PRO A 147 22.24 -20.12 -3.03
N GLU A 148 22.89 -19.40 -3.93
CA GLU A 148 24.18 -18.72 -3.68
C GLU A 148 24.07 -17.52 -2.73
N ALA A 149 22.90 -16.87 -2.64
CA ALA A 149 22.70 -15.68 -1.82
C ALA A 149 22.47 -16.00 -0.32
N ILE A 150 22.30 -17.28 0.03
CA ILE A 150 22.10 -17.76 1.40
C ILE A 150 23.42 -17.75 2.20
N ASN A 151 24.57 -17.80 1.52
CA ASN A 151 25.88 -17.93 2.17
C ASN A 151 26.38 -16.64 2.87
N ASN A 152 25.85 -15.45 2.53
CA ASN A 152 26.18 -14.22 3.25
C ASN A 152 24.96 -13.31 3.43
N PRO A 153 24.30 -13.32 4.61
CA PRO A 153 23.07 -12.55 4.85
C PRO A 153 23.26 -11.03 4.78
N LYS A 154 24.49 -10.53 4.96
CA LYS A 154 24.81 -9.10 4.86
C LYS A 154 24.83 -8.61 3.41
N ASP A 155 25.40 -9.40 2.50
CA ASP A 155 25.43 -9.08 1.07
C ASP A 155 24.04 -9.21 0.45
N LEU A 156 23.26 -10.22 0.87
CA LEU A 156 21.86 -10.34 0.49
C LEU A 156 21.04 -9.13 0.93
N LEU A 157 21.25 -8.61 2.14
CA LEU A 157 20.56 -7.40 2.61
C LEU A 157 20.92 -6.18 1.76
N ALA A 158 22.20 -6.01 1.41
CA ALA A 158 22.64 -4.92 0.55
C ALA A 158 22.03 -5.03 -0.86
N LEU A 159 21.92 -6.24 -1.40
CA LEU A 159 21.32 -6.49 -2.72
C LEU A 159 19.81 -6.29 -2.73
N ILE A 160 19.11 -6.71 -1.66
CA ILE A 160 17.68 -6.44 -1.45
C ILE A 160 17.45 -4.93 -1.39
N ILE A 161 18.21 -4.18 -0.59
CA ILE A 161 18.05 -2.73 -0.45
C ILE A 161 18.30 -2.02 -1.79
N ARG A 162 19.33 -2.47 -2.54
CA ARG A 162 19.69 -1.89 -3.84
C ARG A 162 18.61 -2.11 -4.90
N ASN A 163 17.93 -3.25 -4.87
CA ASN A 163 16.91 -3.65 -5.85
C ASN A 163 15.46 -3.53 -5.35
N TYR A 164 15.23 -2.89 -4.19
CA TYR A 164 13.91 -2.81 -3.56
C TYR A 164 12.94 -1.86 -4.28
N TYR A 165 13.46 -0.81 -4.94
CA TYR A 165 12.68 0.27 -5.56
C TYR A 165 12.86 0.37 -7.08
#